data_AF-A0A2V9QRI4-F1
#
_entry.id   AF-A0A2V9QRI4-F1
#
_cell.length_a   1.000
_cell.length_b   1.000
_cell.length_c   1.000
_cell.angle_alpha   90.00
_cell.angle_beta   90.00
_cell.angle_gamma   90.00
#
_symmetry.space_group_name_H-M   'P 1'
#
loop_
_entity.id
_entity.type
_entity.pdbx_description
1 polymer ?
#
loop_
_entity_poly.entity_id
_entity_poly.type
_entity_poly.pdbx_seq_one_letter_code
_entity_poly.pdbx_strand_id
1 'polypeptide(L)'
;MTIPIEQSKDRDTCRKLISLGYARPNRVRLYGQELELVSDPFPHREGGIAIEVAENRDSVSRTIKLPLSVVQVASNKAEKRTA
;
A
#
# COMPACT_ATOMS: atom_id res chain seq x y z
N MET A 1 -0.26 -25.74 5.59
CA MET A 1 -0.72 -25.70 4.18
C MET A 1 -0.38 -24.31 3.64
N THR A 2 0.70 -24.19 2.88
CA THR A 2 1.17 -22.91 2.32
C THR A 2 0.28 -22.57 1.12
N ILE A 3 -0.43 -21.45 1.18
CA ILE A 3 -1.17 -20.85 0.05
C ILE A 3 -0.17 -20.07 -0.80
N PRO A 4 0.25 -20.54 -2.00
CA PRO A 4 1.22 -19.85 -2.82
C PRO A 4 0.55 -19.14 -4.01
N ILE A 5 -0.53 -18.40 -3.75
CA ILE A 5 -1.34 -17.76 -4.82
C ILE A 5 -1.52 -16.24 -4.67
N GLU A 6 -1.12 -15.65 -3.55
CA GLU A 6 -1.35 -14.21 -3.31
C GLU A 6 -0.33 -13.29 -4.02
N GLN A 7 0.92 -13.75 -4.22
CA GLN A 7 2.03 -12.91 -4.72
C GLN A 7 1.75 -12.22 -6.07
N SER A 8 1.04 -12.88 -6.99
CA SER A 8 0.73 -12.27 -8.29
C SER A 8 -0.25 -11.11 -8.14
N LYS A 9 -1.32 -11.33 -7.36
CA LYS A 9 -2.35 -10.33 -7.11
C LYS A 9 -1.80 -9.15 -6.30
N ASP A 10 -0.89 -9.43 -5.37
CA ASP A 10 -0.20 -8.40 -4.61
C ASP A 10 0.67 -7.51 -5.51
N ARG A 11 1.40 -8.08 -6.48
CA ARG A 11 2.21 -7.29 -7.42
C ARG A 11 1.36 -6.37 -8.31
N ASP A 12 0.23 -6.87 -8.82
CA ASP A 12 -0.72 -6.04 -9.56
C ASP A 12 -1.33 -4.93 -8.70
N THR A 13 -1.59 -5.24 -7.43
CA THR A 13 -2.09 -4.26 -6.45
C THR A 13 -1.04 -3.22 -6.11
N CYS A 14 0.23 -3.60 -5.91
CA CYS A 14 1.37 -2.70 -5.75
C CYS A 14 1.47 -1.74 -6.94
N ARG A 15 1.40 -2.25 -8.17
CA ARG A 15 1.42 -1.39 -9.37
C ARG A 15 0.27 -0.38 -9.40
N LYS A 16 -0.94 -0.80 -9.03
CA LYS A 16 -2.07 0.12 -8.93
C LYS A 16 -1.90 1.13 -7.80
N LEU A 17 -1.36 0.73 -6.65
CA LEU A 17 -1.04 1.62 -5.54
C LEU A 17 -0.02 2.68 -5.96
N ILE A 18 0.99 2.30 -6.75
CA ILE A 18 1.93 3.24 -7.37
C ILE A 18 1.19 4.23 -8.28
N SER A 19 0.30 3.76 -9.16
CA SER A 19 -0.54 4.65 -9.99
C SER A 19 -1.48 5.57 -9.20
N LEU A 20 -1.87 5.17 -7.99
CA LEU A 20 -2.70 5.98 -7.07
C LEU A 20 -1.87 6.98 -6.26
N GLY A 21 -0.53 6.97 -6.38
CA GLY A 21 0.36 7.86 -5.66
C GLY A 21 0.91 7.28 -4.36
N TYR A 22 0.71 6.00 -4.04
CA TYR A 22 1.33 5.36 -2.87
C TYR A 22 2.77 4.89 -3.17
N ALA A 23 3.58 5.73 -3.81
CA ALA A 23 4.98 5.47 -4.17
C ALA A 23 5.88 6.67 -3.83
N ARG A 24 7.20 6.45 -3.72
CA ARG A 24 8.15 7.54 -3.51
C ARG A 24 8.33 8.36 -4.81
N PRO A 25 8.58 9.69 -4.72
CA PRO A 25 8.47 10.54 -3.55
C PRO A 25 7.06 11.13 -3.49
N ASN A 26 6.21 10.62 -2.61
CA ASN A 26 4.89 11.20 -2.37
C ASN A 26 4.58 11.29 -0.88
N ARG A 27 3.67 12.19 -0.51
CA ARG A 27 3.16 12.34 0.86
C ARG A 27 1.74 11.84 0.93
N VAL A 28 1.48 10.96 1.89
CA VAL A 28 0.16 10.39 2.11
C VAL A 28 -0.25 10.57 3.55
N ARG A 29 -1.54 10.82 3.75
CA ARG A 29 -2.11 10.84 5.09
C ARG A 29 -2.66 9.46 5.42
N LEU A 30 -1.97 8.72 6.28
CA LEU A 30 -2.40 7.41 6.76
C LEU A 30 -2.62 7.48 8.26
N TYR A 31 -3.72 6.89 8.74
CA TYR A 31 -4.05 6.86 10.16
C TYR A 31 -4.08 8.25 10.83
N GLY A 32 -4.45 9.29 10.08
CA GLY A 32 -4.49 10.66 10.57
C GLY A 32 -3.15 11.41 10.54
N GLN A 33 -2.04 10.72 10.27
CA GLN A 33 -0.68 11.27 10.23
C GLN A 33 -0.22 11.49 8.80
N GLU A 34 0.47 12.61 8.55
CA GLU A 34 1.13 12.88 7.28
C GLU A 34 2.48 12.19 7.24
N LEU A 35 2.64 11.29 6.27
CA LEU A 35 3.75 10.37 6.16
C LEU A 35 4.35 10.51 4.77
N GLU A 36 5.67 10.63 4.70
CA GLU A 36 6.39 10.71 3.43
C GLU A 36 6.75 9.30 2.98
N LEU A 37 6.30 8.88 1.81
CA LEU A 37 6.66 7.59 1.23
C LEU A 37 8.14 7.60 0.85
N VAL A 38 8.88 6.69 1.48
CA VAL A 38 10.29 6.48 1.25
C VAL A 38 10.59 5.15 0.55
N SER A 39 9.60 4.29 0.33
CA SER A 39 9.76 3.12 -0.54
C SER A 39 8.49 2.81 -1.30
N ASP A 40 8.63 2.04 -2.38
CA ASP A 40 7.50 1.49 -3.13
C ASP A 40 6.73 0.44 -2.30
N PRO A 41 5.44 0.23 -2.60
CA PRO A 41 4.62 -0.76 -1.92
C PRO A 41 5.11 -2.17 -2.23
N PHE A 42 5.21 -3.01 -1.20
CA PHE A 42 5.66 -4.39 -1.30
C PHE A 42 4.72 -5.37 -0.59
N PRO A 43 4.59 -6.60 -1.10
CA PRO A 43 3.80 -7.64 -0.43
C PRO A 43 4.41 -7.99 0.93
N HIS A 44 3.57 -8.03 1.96
CA HIS A 44 3.98 -8.44 3.29
C HIS A 44 3.84 -9.95 3.47
N ARG A 45 4.75 -10.59 4.24
CA ARG A 45 4.78 -12.05 4.40
C ARG A 45 3.52 -12.64 5.04
N GLU A 46 2.87 -11.89 5.92
CA GLU A 46 1.60 -12.28 6.58
C GLU A 46 0.35 -11.88 5.76
N GLY A 47 0.53 -11.44 4.50
CA GLY A 47 -0.53 -10.97 3.63
C GLY A 47 -0.73 -9.44 3.66
N GLY A 48 -1.30 -8.92 2.57
CA GLY A 48 -1.51 -7.50 2.34
C GLY A 48 -0.27 -6.75 1.82
N ILE A 49 -0.43 -5.45 1.59
CA ILE A 49 0.63 -4.59 1.05
C ILE A 49 1.17 -3.67 2.15
N ALA A 50 2.48 -3.59 2.27
CA ALA A 50 3.17 -2.66 3.16
C ALA A 50 3.95 -1.61 2.37
N ILE A 51 4.18 -0.46 3.00
CA ILE A 51 5.01 0.62 2.49
C ILE A 51 5.97 1.07 3.57
N GLU A 52 7.12 1.57 3.16
CA GLU A 52 8.02 2.29 4.07
C GLU A 52 7.74 3.78 3.99
N VAL A 53 7.52 4.39 5.15
CA VAL A 53 7.24 5.81 5.28
C VAL A 53 8.20 6.45 6.28
N ALA A 54 8.61 7.68 6.04
CA ALA A 54 9.32 8.50 6.99
C ALA A 54 8.38 9.53 7.60
N GLU A 55 8.46 9.69 8.92
CA GLU A 55 7.86 10.81 9.61
C GLU A 55 8.80 12.02 9.50
N ASN A 56 8.29 13.14 9.01
CA ASN A 56 9.09 14.37 8.83
C ASN A 56 9.72 14.86 10.14
N ARG A 57 9.08 14.55 11.28
CA ARG A 57 9.50 14.98 12.62
C ARG A 57 10.67 14.19 13.18
N ASP A 58 10.75 12.91 12.88
CA ASP A 58 11.66 11.99 13.59
C ASP A 58 12.77 11.45 12.69
N SER A 59 12.74 11.69 11.38
CA SER A 59 13.68 11.11 10.39
C SER A 59 13.76 9.58 10.43
N VAL A 60 12.84 8.92 11.14
CA VAL A 60 12.76 7.48 11.26
C VAL A 60 11.88 6.95 10.14
N SER A 61 12.47 6.14 9.27
CA SER A 61 11.74 5.29 8.34
C SER A 61 11.07 4.16 9.11
N ARG A 62 9.75 4.02 8.96
CA ARG A 62 8.96 2.93 9.53
C ARG A 62 8.18 2.22 8.43
N THR A 63 8.10 0.91 8.54
CA THR A 63 7.21 0.12 7.67
C THR A 63 5.80 0.14 8.25
N ILE A 64 4.82 0.49 7.43
CA ILE A 64 3.40 0.48 7.79
C ILE A 64 2.63 -0.38 6.79
N LYS A 65 1.80 -1.30 7.29
CA LYS A 65 0.86 -2.05 6.46
C LYS A 65 -0.24 -1.11 5.99
N LEU A 66 -0.54 -1.12 4.70
CA LEU A 66 -1.63 -0.31 4.18
C LEU A 66 -2.97 -0.83 4.73
N PRO A 67 -3.91 0.08 5.05
CA PRO A 67 -5.26 -0.32 5.42
C PRO A 67 -5.88 -1.18 4.31
N LEU A 68 -6.61 -2.23 4.71
CA LEU A 68 -7.31 -3.09 3.76
C LEU A 68 -8.22 -2.30 2.80
N SER A 69 -8.83 -1.19 3.26
CA SER A 69 -9.63 -0.32 2.39
C SER A 69 -8.83 0.28 1.23
N VAL A 70 -7.57 0.65 1.44
CA VAL A 70 -6.69 1.20 0.39
C VAL A 70 -6.29 0.10 -0.58
N VAL A 71 -5.91 -1.07 -0.06
CA VAL A 71 -5.58 -2.27 -0.84
C VAL A 71 -6.81 -2.72 -1.65
N GLN A 72 -8.01 -2.66 -1.07
CA GLN A 72 -9.26 -2.95 -1.74
C GLN A 72 -9.57 -1.94 -2.83
N VAL A 73 -9.35 -0.64 -2.64
CA VAL A 73 -9.56 0.35 -3.72
C VAL A 73 -8.63 0.07 -4.91
N ALA A 74 -7.37 -0.29 -4.64
CA ALA A 74 -6.45 -0.71 -5.69
C ALA A 74 -6.88 -2.05 -6.34
N SER A 75 -7.34 -3.01 -5.54
CA SER A 75 -7.77 -4.32 -6.05
C SER A 75 -9.14 -4.27 -6.75
N ASN A 76 -10.03 -3.34 -6.38
CA ASN A 76 -11.46 -3.33 -6.72
C ASN A 76 -11.81 -2.42 -7.92
N LYS A 77 -10.87 -2.21 -8.85
CA LYS A 77 -11.26 -1.88 -10.23
C LYS A 77 -11.76 -3.15 -10.93
N ALA A 78 -12.84 -3.73 -10.41
CA ALA A 78 -13.59 -4.83 -11.02
C ALA A 78 -15.08 -4.80 -10.63
N GLU A 79 -15.49 -4.19 -9.51
CA GLU A 79 -16.91 -4.12 -9.16
C GLU A 79 -17.40 -2.68 -9.17
N LYS A 80 -17.94 -2.35 -10.34
CA LYS A 80 -18.76 -1.17 -10.64
C LYS A 80 -19.64 -0.80 -9.44
N ARG A 81 -19.42 0.38 -8.85
CA ARG A 81 -20.54 1.12 -8.28
C ARG A 81 -21.29 1.75 -9.44
N THR A 82 -22.19 0.98 -10.04
CA THR A 82 -23.27 1.48 -10.87
C THR A 82 -24.54 1.47 -10.03
N ALA A 83 -25.30 2.57 -10.18
CA ALA A 83 -26.61 2.89 -9.63
C ALA A 83 -26.61 3.45 -8.21
#